data_AF-A3DFZ3-F1
#
_entry.id   AF-A3DFZ3-F1
#
_cell.length_a   1.000
_cell.length_b   1.000
_cell.length_c   1.000
_cell.angle_alpha   90.00
_cell.angle_beta   90.00
_cell.angle_gamma   90.00
#
_symmetry.space_group_name_H-M   'P 1'
#
loop_
_entity.id
_entity.type
_entity.pdbx_description
1 polymer ?
#
loop_
_entity_poly.entity_id
_entity_poly.type
_entity_poly.pdbx_seq_one_letter_code
_entity_poly.pdbx_strand_id
1 'polypeptide(L)'
;MTNLQVFKNTEFGELKVLVIDGKEYFPATDCARMLGYSNPHKAVIDHCKYLTKREVPHPQNPEKTININYIPEGDLFRLIVKSQLPAAERFEKWVFDEVLPTIRKYGVYATDKVIEEMISNPEYGIRIFSELKAERDRRKALEIENAKNKQIISELKPKASYYDLILQNKSLVPISKIAKDYGMSGRAFNKLLHELGVQYKMGNCWLLYQEYADQGYTQSKTHAIDAERSVMHTYWTQKGRLFIYDLLKNKKGILPVIEREQKSA
;
A
#
# COMPACT_ATOMS: atom_id res chain seq x y z
N MET A 1 6.31 -1.91 -4.67
CA MET A 1 5.59 -1.11 -5.71
C MET A 1 5.18 -2.07 -6.80
N THR A 2 3.94 -1.95 -7.30
CA THR A 2 3.43 -2.80 -8.39
C THR A 2 3.57 -2.03 -9.69
N ASN A 3 4.35 -2.52 -10.64
CA ASN A 3 4.50 -1.90 -11.96
C ASN A 3 4.07 -2.89 -13.06
N LEU A 4 3.42 -2.40 -14.11
CA LEU A 4 3.01 -3.21 -15.27
C LEU A 4 3.99 -2.95 -16.42
N GLN A 5 4.60 -4.01 -16.93
CA GLN A 5 5.47 -3.97 -18.11
C GLN A 5 4.85 -4.76 -19.25
N VAL A 6 4.98 -4.26 -20.48
CA VAL A 6 4.56 -4.99 -21.68
C VAL A 6 5.77 -5.70 -22.25
N PHE A 7 5.78 -7.03 -22.17
CA PHE A 7 6.78 -7.86 -22.81
C PHE A 7 6.33 -8.18 -24.23
N LYS A 8 7.14 -7.85 -25.24
CA LYS A 8 6.84 -8.13 -26.65
C LYS A 8 7.77 -9.21 -27.17
N ASN A 9 7.20 -10.27 -27.73
CA ASN A 9 7.93 -11.32 -28.42
C ASN A 9 7.36 -11.51 -29.84
N THR A 10 8.23 -11.70 -30.82
CA THR A 10 7.85 -11.83 -32.24
C THR A 10 7.09 -13.13 -32.56
N GLU A 11 7.30 -14.20 -31.80
CA GLU A 11 6.62 -15.50 -31.97
C GLU A 11 5.36 -15.62 -31.11
N PHE A 12 5.34 -15.00 -29.93
CA PHE A 12 4.29 -15.20 -28.94
C PHE A 12 3.35 -13.98 -28.80
N GLY A 13 3.74 -12.78 -29.21
CA GLY A 13 2.93 -11.56 -29.11
C GLY A 13 3.23 -10.72 -27.85
N GLU A 14 2.24 -9.95 -27.38
CA GLU A 14 2.40 -9.01 -26.25
C GLU A 14 1.79 -9.58 -24.95
N LEU A 15 2.60 -9.63 -23.88
CA LEU A 15 2.17 -10.01 -22.54
C LEU A 15 2.25 -8.83 -21.58
N LYS A 16 1.18 -8.60 -20.81
CA LYS A 16 1.15 -7.61 -19.73
C LYS A 16 1.68 -8.22 -18.44
N VAL A 17 2.99 -8.18 -18.26
CA VAL A 17 3.71 -8.73 -17.10
C VAL A 17 3.61 -7.78 -15.92
N LEU A 18 3.34 -8.33 -14.75
CA LEU A 18 3.27 -7.59 -13.50
C LEU A 18 4.56 -7.77 -12.71
N VAL A 19 5.19 -6.67 -12.31
CA VAL A 19 6.38 -6.70 -11.45
C VAL A 19 5.96 -6.34 -10.03
N ILE A 20 6.12 -7.30 -9.11
CA ILE A 20 5.86 -7.13 -7.68
C ILE A 20 7.15 -7.46 -6.93
N ASP A 21 7.68 -6.49 -6.19
CA ASP A 21 8.89 -6.64 -5.37
C ASP A 21 10.08 -7.21 -6.16
N GLY A 22 10.24 -6.75 -7.41
CA GLY A 22 11.31 -7.18 -8.31
C GLY A 22 11.14 -8.57 -8.93
N LYS A 23 10.00 -9.23 -8.70
CA LYS A 23 9.64 -10.52 -9.32
C LYS A 23 8.57 -10.32 -10.39
N GLU A 24 8.75 -11.00 -11.50
CA GLU A 24 7.83 -10.98 -12.63
C GLU A 24 6.71 -12.01 -12.45
N TYR A 25 5.51 -11.58 -12.81
CA TYR A 25 4.31 -12.39 -12.79
C TYR A 25 3.58 -12.26 -14.13
N PHE A 26 3.17 -13.39 -14.69
CA PHE A 26 2.66 -13.51 -16.06
C PHE A 26 1.15 -13.76 -16.05
N PRO A 27 0.37 -13.18 -16.98
CA PRO A 27 -1.07 -13.41 -17.05
C PRO A 27 -1.35 -14.86 -17.48
N ALA A 28 -1.88 -15.65 -16.55
CA ALA A 28 -1.88 -17.11 -16.63
C ALA A 28 -2.65 -17.65 -17.85
N THR A 29 -3.88 -17.17 -18.03
CA THR A 29 -4.76 -17.61 -19.12
C THR A 29 -4.23 -17.21 -20.49
N ASP A 30 -3.61 -16.04 -20.60
CA ASP A 30 -3.04 -15.56 -21.86
C ASP A 30 -1.80 -16.38 -22.24
N CYS A 31 -0.94 -16.69 -21.26
CA CYS A 31 0.20 -17.58 -21.46
C CYS A 31 -0.26 -18.97 -21.94
N ALA A 32 -1.24 -19.58 -21.28
CA ALA A 32 -1.76 -20.88 -21.70
C ALA A 32 -2.42 -20.83 -23.09
N ARG A 33 -3.11 -19.74 -23.46
CA ARG A 33 -3.67 -19.57 -24.80
C ARG A 33 -2.57 -19.49 -25.86
N MET A 34 -1.53 -18.69 -25.61
CA MET A 34 -0.38 -18.53 -26.52
C MET A 34 0.41 -19.82 -26.67
N LEU A 35 0.43 -20.66 -25.63
CA LEU A 35 1.02 -21.99 -25.64
C LEU A 35 0.13 -23.07 -26.29
N GLY A 36 -0.96 -22.67 -26.96
CA GLY A 36 -1.78 -23.57 -27.77
C GLY A 36 -2.68 -24.51 -26.97
N TYR A 37 -2.89 -24.27 -25.67
CA TYR A 37 -3.81 -25.10 -24.89
C TYR A 37 -5.26 -24.88 -25.33
N SER A 38 -5.95 -25.98 -25.68
CA SER A 38 -7.36 -25.94 -26.09
C SER A 38 -8.30 -25.39 -25.02
N ASN A 39 -7.99 -25.65 -23.75
CA ASN A 39 -8.67 -25.06 -22.60
C ASN A 39 -7.65 -24.37 -21.67
N PRO A 40 -7.36 -23.08 -21.88
CA PRO A 40 -6.37 -22.34 -21.11
C PRO A 40 -6.65 -22.30 -19.61
N HIS A 41 -7.92 -22.18 -19.21
CA HIS A 41 -8.30 -22.17 -17.79
C HIS A 41 -8.00 -23.50 -17.11
N LYS A 42 -8.33 -24.61 -17.78
CA LYS A 42 -8.02 -25.95 -17.28
C LYS A 42 -6.51 -26.18 -17.20
N ALA A 43 -5.75 -25.80 -18.23
CA ALA A 43 -4.30 -25.93 -18.24
C ALA A 43 -3.64 -25.19 -17.06
N VAL A 44 -4.11 -23.98 -16.75
CA VAL A 44 -3.63 -23.22 -15.58
C VAL A 44 -3.94 -23.97 -14.28
N ILE A 45 -5.14 -24.53 -14.12
CA ILE A 45 -5.53 -25.30 -12.93
C ILE A 45 -4.69 -26.58 -12.79
N ASP A 46 -4.47 -27.28 -13.90
CA ASP A 46 -3.81 -28.60 -13.92
C ASP A 46 -2.28 -28.51 -13.75
N HIS A 47 -1.67 -27.37 -14.11
CA HIS A 47 -0.21 -27.25 -14.20
C HIS A 47 0.40 -26.18 -13.29
N CYS A 48 -0.34 -25.13 -12.91
CA CYS A 48 0.18 -24.06 -12.06
C CYS A 48 -0.12 -24.34 -10.59
N LYS A 49 0.83 -24.01 -9.69
CA LYS A 49 0.66 -24.18 -8.23
C LYS A 49 0.30 -22.88 -7.53
N TYR A 50 0.77 -21.75 -8.03
CA TYR A 50 0.60 -20.46 -7.39
C TYR A 50 -0.14 -19.49 -8.31
N LEU A 51 -1.20 -18.87 -7.79
CA LEU A 51 -2.04 -17.94 -8.52
C LEU A 51 -2.26 -16.68 -7.67
N THR A 52 -2.01 -15.52 -8.25
CA THR A 52 -2.28 -14.22 -7.64
C THR A 52 -3.34 -13.50 -8.47
N LYS A 53 -4.50 -13.20 -7.85
CA LYS A 53 -5.56 -12.42 -8.49
C LYS A 53 -5.23 -10.93 -8.41
N ARG A 54 -5.44 -10.21 -9.51
CA ARG A 54 -5.32 -8.75 -9.56
C ARG A 54 -6.48 -8.15 -10.33
N GLU A 55 -7.08 -7.13 -9.75
CA GLU A 55 -8.01 -6.27 -10.47
C GLU A 55 -7.24 -5.35 -11.40
N VAL A 56 -7.65 -5.33 -12.66
CA VAL A 56 -7.18 -4.39 -13.67
C VAL A 56 -8.38 -3.70 -14.32
N PRO A 57 -8.24 -2.48 -14.86
CA PRO A 57 -9.31 -1.82 -15.59
C PRO A 57 -9.81 -2.70 -16.75
N HIS A 58 -11.14 -2.71 -16.95
CA HIS A 58 -11.76 -3.46 -18.03
C HIS A 58 -11.34 -2.82 -19.37
N PRO A 59 -10.82 -3.59 -20.35
CA PRO A 59 -10.22 -3.05 -21.57
C PRO A 59 -11.21 -2.23 -22.42
N GLN A 60 -12.51 -2.49 -22.29
CA GLN A 60 -13.58 -1.80 -23.02
C GLN A 60 -14.41 -0.84 -22.14
N ASN A 61 -14.19 -0.80 -20.83
CA ASN A 61 -14.97 0.06 -19.94
C ASN A 61 -14.09 0.55 -18.77
N PRO A 62 -13.62 1.80 -18.79
CA PRO A 62 -12.72 2.32 -17.76
C PRO A 62 -13.35 2.44 -16.37
N GLU A 63 -14.68 2.38 -16.24
CA GLU A 63 -15.39 2.41 -14.95
C GLU A 63 -15.53 1.02 -14.32
N LYS A 64 -15.16 -0.06 -15.04
CA LYS A 64 -15.23 -1.43 -14.56
C LYS A 64 -13.83 -2.01 -14.38
N THR A 65 -13.69 -2.96 -13.47
CA THR A 65 -12.48 -3.77 -13.29
C THR A 65 -12.75 -5.23 -13.66
N ILE A 66 -11.70 -5.93 -14.10
CA ILE A 66 -11.68 -7.38 -14.30
C ILE A 66 -10.59 -8.00 -13.44
N ASN A 67 -10.85 -9.21 -12.97
CA ASN A 67 -9.87 -9.99 -12.23
C ASN A 67 -9.05 -10.86 -13.19
N ILE A 68 -7.73 -10.63 -13.23
CA ILE A 68 -6.79 -11.45 -13.97
C ILE A 68 -5.98 -12.30 -12.99
N ASN A 69 -5.80 -13.57 -13.33
CA ASN A 69 -4.90 -14.48 -12.63
C ASN A 69 -3.48 -14.31 -13.16
N TYR A 70 -2.55 -14.08 -12.25
CA TYR A 70 -1.12 -14.00 -12.52
C TYR A 70 -0.38 -15.18 -11.90
N ILE A 71 0.59 -15.73 -12.63
CA ILE A 71 1.44 -16.86 -12.22
C ILE A 71 2.91 -16.43 -12.14
N PRO A 72 3.70 -16.96 -11.19
CA PRO A 72 5.14 -16.73 -11.17
C PRO A 72 5.84 -17.44 -12.34
N GLU A 73 7.06 -17.03 -12.65
CA GLU A 73 7.88 -17.61 -13.73
C GLU A 73 8.00 -19.15 -13.67
N GLY A 74 8.15 -19.72 -12.47
CA GLY A 74 8.22 -21.18 -12.31
C GLY A 74 6.95 -21.93 -12.77
N ASP A 75 5.78 -21.28 -12.69
CA ASP A 75 4.52 -21.84 -13.21
C ASP A 75 4.38 -21.60 -14.72
N LEU A 76 4.95 -20.51 -15.25
CA LEU A 76 5.07 -20.32 -16.69
C LEU A 76 5.90 -21.44 -17.33
N PHE A 77 7.06 -21.80 -16.77
CA PHE A 77 7.85 -22.91 -17.28
C PHE A 77 7.11 -24.25 -17.20
N ARG A 78 6.27 -24.47 -16.18
CA ARG A 78 5.42 -25.68 -16.11
C ARG A 78 4.42 -25.75 -17.26
N LEU A 79 3.84 -24.62 -17.66
CA LEU A 79 2.97 -24.57 -18.85
C LEU A 79 3.78 -24.80 -20.13
N ILE A 80 4.97 -24.23 -20.26
CA ILE A 80 5.80 -24.40 -21.47
C ILE A 80 6.16 -25.89 -21.65
N VAL A 81 6.68 -26.53 -20.60
CA VAL A 81 7.11 -27.94 -20.63
C VAL A 81 5.95 -28.93 -20.86
N LYS A 82 4.70 -28.51 -20.61
CA LYS A 82 3.51 -29.34 -20.85
C LYS A 82 2.77 -28.98 -22.14
N SER A 83 3.23 -27.97 -22.88
CA SER A 83 2.65 -27.58 -24.16
C SER A 83 3.07 -28.56 -25.25
N GLN A 84 2.20 -28.77 -26.23
CA GLN A 84 2.48 -29.58 -27.43
C GLN A 84 2.90 -28.73 -28.64
N LEU A 85 3.12 -27.42 -28.45
CA LEU A 85 3.60 -26.59 -29.54
C LEU A 85 5.05 -26.94 -29.88
N PRO A 86 5.41 -27.04 -31.18
CA PRO A 86 6.80 -27.33 -31.58
C PRO A 86 7.83 -26.34 -31.00
N ALA A 87 7.45 -25.07 -30.81
CA ALA A 87 8.33 -24.08 -30.17
C ALA A 87 8.56 -24.36 -28.68
N ALA A 88 7.54 -24.82 -27.97
CA ALA A 88 7.64 -25.18 -26.56
C ALA A 88 8.46 -26.46 -26.36
N GLU A 89 8.30 -27.45 -27.24
CA GLU A 89 9.11 -28.67 -27.24
C GLU A 89 10.59 -28.37 -27.54
N ARG A 90 10.89 -27.46 -28.49
CA ARG A 90 12.28 -26.99 -28.71
C ARG A 90 12.87 -26.33 -27.47
N PHE A 91 12.10 -25.47 -26.80
CA PHE A 91 12.54 -24.81 -25.58
C PHE A 91 12.76 -25.82 -24.45
N GLU A 92 11.82 -26.76 -24.24
CA GLU A 92 11.95 -27.83 -23.26
C GLU A 92 13.23 -28.63 -23.51
N LYS A 93 13.43 -29.12 -24.74
CA LYS A 93 14.61 -29.88 -25.11
C LYS A 93 15.90 -29.12 -24.84
N TRP A 94 15.97 -27.85 -25.26
CA TRP A 94 17.12 -26.99 -24.99
C TRP A 94 17.39 -26.84 -23.48
N VAL A 95 16.34 -26.62 -22.67
CA VAL A 95 16.51 -26.50 -21.22
C VAL A 95 16.97 -27.82 -20.58
N PHE A 96 16.38 -28.95 -20.96
CA PHE A 96 16.58 -30.24 -20.30
C PHE A 96 17.83 -30.98 -20.78
N ASP A 97 18.20 -30.85 -22.05
CA ASP A 97 19.32 -31.58 -22.64
C ASP A 97 20.61 -30.75 -22.68
N GLU A 98 20.50 -29.41 -22.66
CA GLU A 98 21.65 -28.51 -22.77
C GLU A 98 21.85 -27.66 -21.52
N VAL A 99 20.87 -26.82 -21.16
CA VAL A 99 21.03 -25.84 -20.06
C VAL A 99 21.24 -26.53 -18.71
N LEU A 100 20.31 -27.38 -18.29
CA LEU A 100 20.37 -28.03 -16.98
C LEU A 100 21.58 -28.98 -16.85
N PRO A 101 21.94 -29.81 -17.85
CA PRO A 101 23.15 -30.63 -17.79
C PRO A 101 24.43 -29.79 -17.71
N THR A 102 24.49 -28.66 -18.44
CA THR A 102 25.62 -27.73 -18.40
C THR A 102 25.76 -27.09 -17.02
N ILE A 103 24.67 -26.60 -16.44
CA ILE A 103 24.67 -26.07 -15.07
C ILE A 103 25.08 -27.15 -14.06
N ARG A 104 24.56 -28.38 -14.19
CA ARG A 104 24.94 -29.49 -13.31
C ARG A 104 26.44 -29.81 -13.38
N LYS A 105 27.02 -29.76 -14.58
CA LYS A 105 28.43 -30.16 -14.81
C LYS A 105 29.42 -29.05 -14.46
N TYR A 106 29.12 -27.80 -14.82
CA TYR A 106 30.07 -26.68 -14.75
C TYR A 106 29.66 -25.59 -13.74
N GLY A 107 28.45 -25.66 -13.19
CA GLY A 107 27.92 -24.68 -12.24
C GLY A 107 27.39 -23.40 -12.88
N VAL A 108 27.56 -23.22 -14.20
CA VAL A 108 27.17 -22.01 -14.93
C VAL A 108 26.71 -22.35 -16.35
N TYR A 109 25.76 -21.58 -16.87
CA TYR A 109 25.37 -21.53 -18.28
C TYR A 109 25.41 -20.06 -18.73
N ALA A 110 26.05 -19.79 -19.87
CA ALA A 110 26.26 -18.46 -20.42
C ALA A 110 26.19 -18.53 -21.94
N THR A 111 25.90 -17.40 -22.59
CA THR A 111 25.91 -17.32 -24.06
C THR A 111 27.35 -17.39 -24.58
N ASP A 112 27.53 -17.88 -25.82
CA ASP A 112 28.86 -17.99 -26.44
C ASP A 112 29.62 -16.66 -26.41
N LYS A 113 28.93 -15.55 -26.70
CA LYS A 113 29.50 -14.19 -26.59
C LYS A 113 30.08 -13.92 -25.20
N VAL A 114 29.34 -14.25 -24.13
CA VAL A 114 29.81 -14.01 -22.76
C VAL A 114 30.99 -14.92 -22.43
N ILE A 115 30.98 -16.17 -22.92
CA ILE A 115 32.10 -17.11 -22.75
C ILE A 115 33.35 -16.58 -23.46
N GLU A 116 33.22 -16.15 -24.72
CA GLU A 116 34.31 -15.57 -25.51
C GLU A 116 34.87 -14.30 -24.87
N GLU A 117 34.00 -13.40 -24.37
CA GLU A 117 34.40 -12.19 -23.65
C GLU A 117 35.14 -12.53 -22.34
N MET A 118 34.68 -13.54 -21.60
CA MET A 118 35.35 -14.01 -20.38
C MET A 118 36.71 -14.65 -20.67
N ILE A 119 36.84 -15.42 -21.75
CA ILE A 119 38.11 -16.03 -22.17
C ILE A 119 39.09 -14.94 -22.63
N SER A 120 38.61 -13.98 -23.41
CA SER A 120 39.43 -12.90 -23.98
C SER A 120 39.84 -11.87 -22.92
N ASN A 121 39.05 -11.71 -21.87
CA ASN A 121 39.32 -10.82 -20.77
C ASN A 121 38.81 -11.41 -19.44
N PRO A 122 39.66 -12.13 -18.68
CA PRO A 122 39.27 -12.71 -17.40
C PRO A 122 38.70 -11.72 -16.38
N GLU A 123 39.12 -10.44 -16.42
CA GLU A 123 38.58 -9.38 -15.56
C GLU A 123 37.09 -9.09 -15.84
N TYR A 124 36.63 -9.34 -17.07
CA TYR A 124 35.23 -9.20 -17.43
C TYR A 124 34.34 -10.14 -16.61
N GLY A 125 34.76 -11.40 -16.47
CA GLY A 125 34.06 -12.39 -15.65
C GLY A 125 34.03 -11.99 -14.17
N ILE A 126 35.18 -11.58 -13.62
CA ILE A 126 35.31 -11.11 -12.23
C ILE A 126 34.36 -9.93 -11.98
N ARG A 127 34.33 -8.95 -12.89
CA ARG A 127 33.45 -7.79 -12.80
C ARG A 127 31.97 -8.19 -12.78
N ILE A 128 31.52 -9.01 -13.74
CA ILE A 128 30.11 -9.44 -13.82
C ILE A 128 29.70 -10.18 -12.54
N PHE A 129 30.51 -11.13 -12.07
CA PHE A 129 30.17 -11.86 -10.85
C PHE A 129 30.19 -10.97 -9.60
N SER A 130 31.11 -10.00 -9.55
CA SER A 130 31.19 -9.04 -8.44
C SER A 130 29.98 -8.10 -8.41
N GLU A 131 29.57 -7.57 -9.57
CA GLU A 131 28.37 -6.73 -9.70
C GLU A 131 27.12 -7.52 -9.34
N LEU A 132 26.99 -8.76 -9.83
CA LEU A 132 25.86 -9.64 -9.49
C LEU A 132 25.80 -9.94 -7.98
N LYS A 133 26.96 -10.17 -7.35
CA LYS A 133 27.05 -10.39 -5.91
C LYS A 133 26.64 -9.14 -5.13
N ALA A 134 27.18 -7.97 -5.51
CA ALA A 134 26.84 -6.70 -4.88
C ALA A 134 25.35 -6.38 -4.96
N GLU A 135 24.72 -6.63 -6.12
CA GLU A 135 23.28 -6.44 -6.30
C GLU A 135 22.46 -7.40 -5.43
N ARG A 136 22.88 -8.67 -5.29
CA ARG A 136 22.24 -9.63 -4.38
C ARG A 136 22.35 -9.21 -2.92
N ASP A 137 23.52 -8.77 -2.50
CA ASP A 137 23.76 -8.33 -1.12
C ASP A 137 22.95 -7.07 -0.81
N ARG A 138 22.88 -6.14 -1.78
CA ARG A 138 22.02 -4.95 -1.71
C ARG A 138 20.55 -5.34 -1.58
N ARG A 139 20.03 -6.25 -2.41
CA ARG A 139 18.64 -6.73 -2.31
C ARG A 139 18.34 -7.36 -0.95
N LYS A 140 19.21 -8.23 -0.44
CA LYS A 140 19.07 -8.82 0.90
C LYS A 140 19.05 -7.75 1.99
N ALA A 141 19.94 -6.77 1.92
CA ALA A 141 19.97 -5.66 2.88
C ALA A 141 18.66 -4.86 2.85
N LEU A 142 18.15 -4.54 1.64
CA LEU A 142 16.85 -3.88 1.48
C LEU A 142 15.68 -4.74 1.99
N GLU A 143 15.70 -6.06 1.79
CA GLU A 143 14.66 -6.96 2.33
C GLU A 143 14.66 -6.96 3.86
N ILE A 144 15.83 -7.02 4.48
CA ILE A 144 16.00 -6.94 5.94
C ILE A 144 15.52 -5.58 6.45
N GLU A 145 15.92 -4.49 5.80
CA GLU A 145 15.50 -3.14 6.17
C GLU A 145 13.99 -2.96 6.03
N ASN A 146 13.40 -3.43 4.93
CA ASN A 146 11.96 -3.39 4.73
C ASN A 146 11.19 -4.24 5.75
N ALA A 147 11.73 -5.40 6.15
CA ALA A 147 11.14 -6.21 7.22
C ALA A 147 11.15 -5.45 8.55
N LYS A 148 12.29 -4.80 8.91
CA LYS A 148 12.39 -3.95 10.10
C LYS A 148 11.43 -2.77 10.04
N ASN A 149 11.38 -2.06 8.91
CA ASN A 149 10.48 -0.93 8.72
C ASN A 149 9.01 -1.36 8.77
N LYS A 150 8.64 -2.53 8.21
CA LYS A 150 7.29 -3.09 8.35
C LYS A 150 6.96 -3.43 9.79
N GLN A 151 7.91 -3.98 10.55
CA GLN A 151 7.72 -4.25 11.98
C GLN A 151 7.51 -2.95 12.77
N ILE A 152 8.37 -1.95 12.57
CA ILE A 152 8.23 -0.62 13.16
C ILE A 152 6.87 -0.01 12.78
N ILE A 153 6.49 -0.04 11.50
CA ILE A 153 5.19 0.46 11.03
C ILE A 153 4.04 -0.32 11.68
N SER A 154 4.16 -1.63 11.88
CA SER A 154 3.12 -2.45 12.53
C SER A 154 3.00 -2.13 14.03
N GLU A 155 4.10 -1.85 14.71
CA GLU A 155 4.14 -1.42 16.12
C GLU A 155 3.66 0.04 16.28
N LEU A 156 3.88 0.89 15.27
CA LEU A 156 3.41 2.27 15.22
C LEU A 156 1.95 2.39 14.71
N LYS A 157 1.43 1.42 13.95
CA LYS A 157 0.06 1.45 13.39
C LYS A 157 -1.05 1.51 14.45
N PRO A 158 -0.98 0.83 15.60
CA PRO A 158 -1.95 1.04 16.67
C PRO A 158 -1.73 2.36 17.42
N LYS A 159 -0.61 3.06 17.19
CA LYS A 159 -0.36 4.45 17.64
C LYS A 159 -0.85 5.50 16.63
N ALA A 160 -1.69 5.10 15.67
CA ALA A 160 -2.62 5.98 14.96
C ALA A 160 -3.60 6.58 15.97
N SER A 161 -3.10 7.59 16.66
CA SER A 161 -3.67 8.34 17.77
C SER A 161 -5.00 8.99 17.37
N TYR A 162 -5.72 9.52 18.35
CA TYR A 162 -6.94 10.33 18.19
C TYR A 162 -6.90 11.30 16.99
N TYR A 163 -5.72 11.77 16.58
CA TYR A 163 -5.47 12.50 15.32
C TYR A 163 -6.05 11.84 14.06
N ASP A 164 -5.82 10.55 13.83
CA ASP A 164 -6.27 9.88 12.61
C ASP A 164 -7.79 9.76 12.58
N LEU A 165 -8.40 9.59 13.76
CA LEU A 165 -9.86 9.55 13.92
C LEU A 165 -10.50 10.93 13.69
N ILE A 166 -9.81 12.02 14.06
CA ILE A 166 -10.19 13.41 13.73
C ILE A 166 -10.08 13.63 12.22
N LEU A 167 -8.98 13.24 11.59
CA LEU A 167 -8.69 13.53 10.18
C LEU A 167 -9.57 12.75 9.19
N GLN A 168 -10.12 11.61 9.58
CA GLN A 168 -10.99 10.80 8.73
C GLN A 168 -12.37 11.43 8.44
N ASN A 169 -12.86 12.38 9.25
CA ASN A 169 -14.21 12.92 9.10
C ASN A 169 -14.21 14.46 8.92
N LYS A 170 -14.87 14.97 7.88
CA LYS A 170 -14.99 16.42 7.62
C LYS A 170 -16.17 17.09 8.36
N SER A 171 -16.89 16.36 9.21
CA SER A 171 -18.09 16.87 9.88
C SER A 171 -17.75 17.88 10.98
N LEU A 172 -18.64 18.84 11.17
CA LEU A 172 -18.64 19.75 12.30
C LEU A 172 -19.15 19.05 13.55
N VAL A 173 -18.48 19.25 14.68
CA VAL A 173 -18.75 18.49 15.91
C VAL A 173 -19.13 19.44 17.06
N PRO A 174 -20.25 19.20 17.77
CA PRO A 174 -20.56 19.93 19.00
C PRO A 174 -19.51 19.70 20.09
N ILE A 175 -19.27 20.71 20.91
CA ILE A 175 -18.33 20.60 22.04
C ILE A 175 -18.69 19.49 23.03
N SER A 176 -19.97 19.15 23.15
CA SER A 176 -20.44 18.06 24.00
C SER A 176 -19.98 16.67 23.54
N LYS A 177 -19.82 16.46 22.23
CA LYS A 177 -19.27 15.21 21.69
C LYS A 177 -17.77 15.14 21.91
N ILE A 178 -17.05 16.24 21.67
CA ILE A 178 -15.61 16.34 21.96
C ILE A 178 -15.34 16.11 23.44
N ALA A 179 -16.14 16.71 24.34
CA ALA A 179 -15.98 16.52 25.78
C ALA A 179 -16.04 15.05 26.21
N LYS A 180 -16.86 14.22 25.53
CA LYS A 180 -16.95 12.78 25.80
C LYS A 180 -15.68 12.04 25.42
N ASP A 181 -14.99 12.45 24.36
CA ASP A 181 -13.67 11.91 23.99
C ASP A 181 -12.64 12.07 25.12
N TYR A 182 -12.83 13.06 26.01
CA TYR A 182 -11.98 13.34 27.17
C TYR A 182 -12.55 12.85 28.50
N GLY A 183 -13.69 12.16 28.49
CA GLY A 183 -14.38 11.67 29.69
C GLY A 183 -15.09 12.76 30.50
N MET A 184 -15.34 13.92 29.91
CA MET A 184 -15.93 15.09 30.59
C MET A 184 -17.36 15.37 30.14
N SER A 185 -18.11 16.09 30.96
CA SER A 185 -19.37 16.71 30.52
C SER A 185 -19.08 17.95 29.67
N GLY A 186 -19.97 18.30 28.74
CA GLY A 186 -19.80 19.52 27.94
C GLY A 186 -19.72 20.79 28.79
N ARG A 187 -20.36 20.82 29.97
CA ARG A 187 -20.27 21.93 30.92
C ARG A 187 -18.87 22.04 31.53
N ALA A 188 -18.31 20.93 32.01
CA ALA A 188 -16.97 20.88 32.58
C ALA A 188 -15.91 21.23 31.52
N PHE A 189 -16.08 20.72 30.30
CA PHE A 189 -15.16 20.99 29.21
C PHE A 189 -15.20 22.46 28.75
N ASN A 190 -16.39 23.06 28.69
CA ASN A 190 -16.52 24.48 28.39
C ASN A 190 -15.88 25.36 29.45
N LYS A 191 -16.02 24.99 30.73
CA LYS A 191 -15.35 25.67 31.86
C LYS A 191 -13.83 25.56 31.73
N LEU A 192 -13.31 24.37 31.41
CA LEU A 192 -11.88 24.15 31.20
C LEU A 192 -11.32 25.01 30.07
N LEU A 193 -11.99 25.05 28.91
CA LEU A 193 -11.53 25.90 27.79
C LEU A 193 -11.64 27.40 28.11
N HIS A 194 -12.60 27.80 28.95
CA HIS A 194 -12.68 29.17 29.43
C HIS A 194 -11.52 29.55 30.34
N GLU A 195 -11.18 28.69 31.31
CA GLU A 195 -10.03 28.87 32.20
C GLU A 195 -8.70 28.88 31.45
N LEU A 196 -8.62 28.17 30.32
CA LEU A 196 -7.47 28.17 29.42
C LEU A 196 -7.42 29.38 28.47
N GLY A 197 -8.39 30.29 28.55
CA GLY A 197 -8.46 31.51 27.74
C GLY A 197 -8.83 31.27 26.28
N VAL A 198 -9.50 30.16 25.95
CA VAL A 198 -9.85 29.79 24.56
C VAL A 198 -11.19 30.36 24.13
N GLN A 199 -12.18 30.28 25.01
CA GLN A 199 -13.55 30.69 24.71
C GLN A 199 -14.21 31.40 25.90
N TYR A 200 -15.24 32.17 25.63
CA TYR A 200 -16.07 32.84 26.62
C TYR A 200 -17.55 32.63 26.30
N LYS A 201 -18.41 32.83 27.30
CA LYS A 201 -19.85 32.65 27.16
C LYS A 201 -20.52 33.99 26.82
N MET A 202 -21.26 34.04 25.71
CA MET A 202 -22.07 35.19 25.30
C MET A 202 -23.53 34.73 25.14
N GLY A 203 -24.38 35.15 26.07
CA GLY A 203 -25.75 34.64 26.15
C GLY A 203 -25.78 33.11 26.33
N ASN A 204 -26.44 32.42 25.40
CA ASN A 204 -26.53 30.95 25.38
C ASN A 204 -25.47 30.26 24.50
N CYS A 205 -24.54 31.03 23.91
CA CYS A 205 -23.53 30.51 23.00
C CYS A 205 -22.11 30.68 23.58
N TRP A 206 -21.19 29.79 23.20
CA TRP A 206 -19.77 29.88 23.54
C TRP A 206 -19.00 30.34 22.31
N LEU A 207 -18.25 31.43 22.43
CA LEU A 207 -17.48 32.02 21.33
C LEU A 207 -15.99 32.02 21.67
N LEU A 208 -15.14 31.94 20.66
CA LEU A 208 -13.69 32.00 20.84
C LEU A 208 -13.23 33.42 21.18
N TYR A 209 -12.19 33.55 22.00
CA TYR A 209 -11.50 34.83 22.17
C TYR A 209 -10.88 35.31 20.86
N GLN A 210 -10.66 36.62 20.74
CA GLN A 210 -10.19 37.28 19.52
C GLN A 210 -8.91 36.64 18.95
N GLU A 211 -7.98 36.21 19.82
CA GLU A 211 -6.73 35.51 19.43
C GLU A 211 -6.97 34.24 18.59
N TYR A 212 -8.12 33.60 18.77
CA TYR A 212 -8.47 32.33 18.12
C TYR A 212 -9.61 32.44 17.10
N ALA A 213 -10.28 33.59 17.02
CA ALA A 213 -11.49 33.78 16.21
C ALA A 213 -11.23 33.56 14.71
N ASP A 214 -10.12 34.10 14.18
CA ASP A 214 -9.81 34.05 12.74
C ASP A 214 -9.08 32.77 12.30
N GLN A 215 -8.86 31.82 13.21
CA GLN A 215 -8.09 30.61 12.93
C GLN A 215 -8.90 29.47 12.31
N GLY A 216 -10.22 29.64 12.16
CA GLY A 216 -11.11 28.65 11.56
C GLY A 216 -11.37 27.41 12.44
N TYR A 217 -11.22 27.56 13.77
CA TYR A 217 -11.42 26.46 14.72
C TYR A 217 -12.89 26.13 14.98
N THR A 218 -13.78 27.10 14.84
CA THR A 218 -15.22 26.93 15.05
C THR A 218 -16.05 27.49 13.92
N GLN A 219 -17.28 27.00 13.78
CA GLN A 219 -18.32 27.54 12.91
C GLN A 219 -19.62 27.67 13.70
N SER A 220 -20.29 28.80 13.55
CA SER A 220 -21.59 29.03 14.15
C SER A 220 -22.69 28.51 13.24
N LYS A 221 -23.65 27.75 13.80
CA LYS A 221 -24.87 27.34 13.12
C LYS A 221 -26.09 27.89 13.83
N THR A 222 -26.96 28.53 13.06
CA THR A 222 -28.24 29.05 13.53
C THR A 222 -29.32 27.98 13.34
N HIS A 223 -30.01 27.65 14.42
CA HIS A 223 -31.16 26.75 14.43
C HIS A 223 -32.42 27.57 14.72
N ALA A 224 -33.40 27.51 13.82
CA ALA A 224 -34.72 28.09 14.06
C ALA A 224 -35.48 27.22 15.06
N ILE A 225 -36.03 27.83 16.11
CA ILE A 225 -36.89 27.18 17.10
C ILE A 225 -38.36 27.33 16.67
N ASP A 226 -38.73 28.52 16.21
CA ASP A 226 -40.04 28.87 15.67
C ASP A 226 -39.89 29.96 14.59
N ALA A 227 -41.00 30.48 14.05
CA ALA A 227 -40.99 31.48 12.97
C ALA A 227 -40.32 32.82 13.36
N GLU A 228 -40.15 33.09 14.66
CA GLU A 228 -39.64 34.38 15.17
C GLU A 228 -38.36 34.23 16.02
N ARG A 229 -37.98 33.02 16.43
CA ARG A 229 -36.87 32.75 17.34
C ARG A 229 -35.86 31.79 16.74
N SER A 230 -34.60 32.20 16.77
CA SER A 230 -33.48 31.36 16.40
C SER A 230 -32.41 31.34 17.50
N VAL A 231 -31.73 30.21 17.62
CA VAL A 231 -30.59 30.04 18.54
C VAL A 231 -29.35 29.68 17.77
N MET A 232 -28.24 30.29 18.15
CA MET A 232 -26.95 30.03 17.56
C MET A 232 -26.16 29.04 18.44
N HIS A 233 -25.60 28.02 17.81
CA HIS A 233 -24.72 27.06 18.45
C HIS A 233 -23.35 27.04 17.78
N THR A 234 -22.30 26.97 18.58
CA THR A 234 -20.92 26.83 18.11
C THR A 234 -20.56 25.37 17.91
N TYR A 235 -20.10 25.05 16.71
CA TYR A 235 -19.55 23.75 16.35
C TYR A 235 -18.05 23.88 16.07
N TRP A 236 -17.32 22.81 16.35
CA TRP A 236 -15.87 22.76 16.17
C TRP A 236 -15.50 22.06 14.86
N THR A 237 -14.52 22.61 14.15
CA THR A 237 -13.93 22.00 12.97
C THR A 237 -12.90 20.95 13.38
N GLN A 238 -12.45 20.10 12.45
CA GLN A 238 -11.34 19.18 12.75
C GLN A 238 -10.07 19.96 13.13
N LYS A 239 -9.79 21.08 12.46
CA LYS A 239 -8.69 21.98 12.83
C LYS A 239 -8.83 22.48 14.27
N GLY A 240 -10.04 22.82 14.71
CA GLY A 240 -10.32 23.19 16.10
C GLY A 240 -10.16 22.03 17.09
N ARG A 241 -10.52 20.79 16.70
CA ARG A 241 -10.31 19.59 17.54
C ARG A 241 -8.83 19.27 17.72
N LEU A 242 -8.02 19.43 16.67
CA LEU A 242 -6.56 19.32 16.72
C LEU A 242 -5.99 20.36 17.68
N PHE A 243 -6.42 21.62 17.55
CA PHE A 243 -6.02 22.69 18.46
C PHE A 243 -6.35 22.37 19.93
N ILE A 244 -7.57 21.88 20.22
CA ILE A 244 -7.95 21.45 21.58
C ILE A 244 -7.02 20.32 22.07
N TYR A 245 -6.74 19.33 21.24
CA TYR A 245 -5.85 18.23 21.61
C TYR A 245 -4.45 18.74 21.97
N ASP A 246 -3.84 19.54 21.09
CA ASP A 246 -2.51 20.10 21.31
C ASP A 246 -2.47 20.96 22.57
N LEU A 247 -3.47 21.81 22.76
CA LEU A 247 -3.59 22.68 23.91
C LEU A 247 -3.68 21.88 25.23
N LEU A 248 -4.56 20.87 25.29
CA LEU A 248 -4.78 20.09 26.50
C LEU A 248 -3.59 19.19 26.83
N LYS A 249 -2.97 18.59 25.81
CA LYS A 249 -1.75 17.80 25.95
C LYS A 249 -0.60 18.66 26.46
N ASN A 250 -0.35 19.81 25.85
CA ASN A 250 0.82 20.63 26.16
C ASN A 250 0.66 21.45 27.45
N LYS A 251 -0.52 22.05 27.70
CA LYS A 251 -0.73 22.90 28.89
C LYS A 251 -1.15 22.14 30.14
N LYS A 252 -1.82 20.99 30.00
CA LYS A 252 -2.41 20.26 31.15
C LYS A 252 -2.05 18.78 31.20
N GLY A 253 -1.35 18.23 30.21
CA GLY A 253 -1.05 16.80 30.13
C GLY A 253 -2.30 15.91 29.94
N ILE A 254 -3.44 16.49 29.55
CA ILE A 254 -4.71 15.79 29.44
C ILE A 254 -4.83 15.20 28.02
N LEU A 255 -4.88 13.87 27.93
CA LEU A 255 -5.09 13.14 26.67
C LEU A 255 -6.55 12.67 26.54
N PRO A 256 -7.06 12.37 25.33
CA PRO A 256 -8.34 11.68 25.14
C PRO A 256 -8.35 10.30 25.83
N VAL A 257 -9.54 9.80 26.21
CA VAL A 257 -9.70 8.51 26.92
C VAL A 257 -9.08 7.35 26.14
N ILE A 258 -9.28 7.32 24.82
CA ILE A 258 -8.72 6.28 23.94
C ILE A 258 -7.18 6.18 24.00
N GLU A 259 -6.49 7.28 24.32
CA GLU A 259 -5.03 7.30 24.48
C GLU A 259 -4.58 7.04 25.92
N ARG A 260 -5.45 7.25 26.91
CA ARG A 260 -5.17 6.93 28.32
C ARG A 260 -5.24 5.42 28.57
N GLU A 261 -6.19 4.75 27.94
CA GLU A 261 -6.37 3.29 28.10
C GLU A 261 -5.19 2.51 27.53
N GLN A 262 -4.55 2.99 26.45
CA GLN A 262 -3.37 2.37 25.84
C GLN A 262 -2.09 2.45 26.70
N LYS A 263 -2.03 3.29 27.73
CA LYS A 263 -0.87 3.40 28.64
C LYS A 263 -0.95 2.45 29.84
N SER A 264 -2.08 1.80 30.07
CA SER A 264 -2.34 0.96 31.25
C SER A 264 -2.23 -0.54 30.96
N ALA A 265 -1.70 -0.93 29.80
CA ALA A 265 -1.51 -2.31 29.36
C ALA A 265 -0.03 -2.60 29.07
#